data_AF-A0A1I4MPA6-F1
#
_entry.id   AF-A0A1I4MPA6-F1
#
_cell.length_a   1.000
_cell.length_b   1.000
_cell.length_c   1.000
_cell.angle_alpha   90.00
_cell.angle_beta   90.00
_cell.angle_gamma   90.00
#
_symmetry.space_group_name_H-M   'P 1'
#
loop_
_entity.id
_entity.type
_entity.pdbx_description
1 polymer ?
#
loop_
_entity_poly.entity_id
_entity_poly.type
_entity_poly.pdbx_seq_one_letter_code
_entity_poly.pdbx_strand_id
1 'polypeptide(L)'
;MSDPNNFVLLRILGNDLPPRHESGQTVRNLRFALENEPPLAGCTKIWILNRIVCRRVEAELIDLLEQHGRRYDRIPFDADAYRRVGWSLEHTSTTGYPGEPAWDGIPEYERQRIDDKTYEFKNLYLMNNNGARNHALTLGRSLARWVLPFDGNCFFTASAWERLRADVLAQPHLPYFIVPMARVIDNAALLEPDRPFPATHEPQVLFRSDAREAFDERFRYGTRPKVELLMRLGVPGIWDSWEIDPLELKQPDPSPDAGRFAEAGWVARLFSGSPEQEGATAESMLARGLARRSAILSMIDGLDERLLREDWEAGLQPSALEELELGSRGEDGSEASEHRDDEAARPREVLDEVYGLTLAWMRTGVARKAERAAAILRTWFADERAPTDPRPDPAPAGTESARRFARAVYALRRGGALSEGDEATFREWLNHRTGQPAESDTAHPARAVTHAARIAHDLRHLTVAACLGDARGVIDLLKANDFRLYRLTGRDGGRR
;
A
#
# COMPACT_ATOMS: atom_id res chain seq x y z
N MET A 1 -34.96 -11.46 -20.01
CA MET A 1 -34.99 -12.04 -18.66
C MET A 1 -33.89 -13.09 -18.61
N SER A 2 -32.91 -12.96 -17.72
CA SER A 2 -31.82 -13.94 -17.58
C SER A 2 -32.37 -15.28 -17.08
N ASP A 3 -31.79 -16.39 -17.55
CA ASP A 3 -32.10 -17.74 -17.08
C ASP A 3 -31.98 -17.80 -15.54
N PRO A 4 -33.05 -18.19 -14.81
CA PRO A 4 -33.03 -18.25 -13.34
C PRO A 4 -31.94 -19.16 -12.77
N ASN A 5 -31.42 -20.10 -13.57
CA ASN A 5 -30.42 -21.08 -13.19
C ASN A 5 -28.98 -20.70 -13.55
N ASN A 6 -28.75 -19.49 -14.06
CA ASN A 6 -27.42 -19.08 -14.48
C ASN A 6 -26.66 -18.38 -13.34
N PHE A 7 -25.45 -18.88 -13.07
CA PHE A 7 -24.50 -18.38 -12.09
C PHE A 7 -23.21 -17.93 -12.78
N VAL A 8 -22.54 -16.95 -12.19
CA VAL A 8 -21.18 -16.57 -12.57
C VAL A 8 -20.30 -16.50 -11.33
N LEU A 9 -19.22 -17.28 -11.34
CA LEU A 9 -18.19 -17.29 -10.32
C LEU A 9 -17.00 -16.46 -10.81
N LEU A 10 -16.78 -15.32 -10.17
CA LEU A 10 -15.67 -14.43 -10.44
C LEU A 10 -14.62 -14.58 -9.35
N ARG A 11 -13.51 -15.24 -9.66
CA ARG A 11 -12.43 -15.58 -8.73
C ARG A 11 -11.36 -14.50 -8.75
N ILE A 12 -11.19 -13.80 -7.63
CA ILE A 12 -10.26 -12.66 -7.54
C ILE A 12 -8.88 -13.15 -7.07
N LEU A 13 -7.90 -13.11 -7.97
CA LEU A 13 -6.49 -13.40 -7.70
C LEU A 13 -5.77 -12.11 -7.29
N GLY A 14 -5.08 -12.13 -6.15
CA GLY A 14 -4.30 -11.00 -5.64
C GLY A 14 -2.81 -11.34 -5.52
N ASN A 15 -2.03 -10.40 -5.01
CA ASN A 15 -0.62 -10.63 -4.71
C ASN A 15 -0.44 -11.59 -3.53
N ASP A 16 0.65 -12.37 -3.56
CA ASP A 16 1.13 -13.06 -2.37
C ASP A 16 1.63 -12.02 -1.34
N LEU A 17 1.46 -12.33 -0.05
CA LEU A 17 1.86 -11.45 1.06
C LEU A 17 2.83 -12.18 2.01
N PRO A 18 4.11 -12.39 1.64
CA PRO A 18 5.09 -12.91 2.58
C PRO A 18 5.27 -11.98 3.79
N PRO A 19 5.52 -12.50 5.02
CA PRO A 19 5.68 -13.91 5.36
C PRO A 19 4.35 -14.65 5.59
N ARG A 20 3.21 -13.98 5.48
CA ARG A 20 1.89 -14.57 5.72
C ARG A 20 1.50 -15.62 4.69
N HIS A 21 1.88 -15.42 3.43
CA HIS A 21 1.75 -16.42 2.38
C HIS A 21 3.14 -16.95 2.04
N GLU A 22 3.26 -18.24 1.79
CA GLU A 22 4.42 -18.75 1.07
C GLU A 22 4.49 -18.11 -0.32
N SER A 23 5.69 -17.78 -0.78
CA SER A 23 5.89 -17.28 -2.15
C SER A 23 5.37 -18.31 -3.18
N GLY A 24 4.60 -17.84 -4.15
CA GLY A 24 3.95 -18.65 -5.18
C GLY A 24 2.63 -19.30 -4.75
N GLN A 25 2.07 -18.94 -3.58
CA GLN A 25 0.79 -19.49 -3.11
C GLN A 25 -0.34 -19.25 -4.11
N THR A 26 -0.46 -18.03 -4.65
CA THR A 26 -1.54 -17.69 -5.60
C THR A 26 -1.48 -18.56 -6.86
N VAL A 27 -0.28 -18.79 -7.39
CA VAL A 27 -0.06 -19.68 -8.55
C VAL A 27 -0.42 -21.13 -8.21
N ARG A 28 0.03 -21.65 -7.05
CA ARG A 28 -0.28 -23.02 -6.60
C ARG A 28 -1.79 -23.23 -6.42
N ASN A 29 -2.47 -22.27 -5.80
CA ASN A 29 -3.92 -22.34 -5.59
C ASN A 29 -4.70 -22.27 -6.89
N LEU A 30 -4.28 -21.39 -7.82
CA LEU A 30 -4.86 -21.34 -9.15
C LEU A 30 -4.70 -22.68 -9.88
N ARG A 31 -3.49 -23.22 -9.93
CA ARG A 31 -3.20 -24.51 -10.56
C ARG A 31 -4.06 -25.62 -9.98
N PHE A 32 -4.12 -25.74 -8.66
CA PHE A 32 -4.94 -26.74 -7.99
C PHE A 32 -6.42 -26.62 -8.38
N ALA A 33 -6.97 -25.40 -8.38
CA ALA A 33 -8.36 -25.17 -8.78
C ALA A 33 -8.62 -25.49 -10.25
N LEU A 34 -7.69 -25.17 -11.16
CA LEU A 34 -7.81 -25.46 -12.59
C LEU A 34 -7.78 -26.96 -12.90
N GLU A 35 -6.95 -27.71 -12.16
CA GLU A 35 -6.74 -29.15 -12.35
C GLU A 35 -7.81 -30.00 -11.66
N ASN A 36 -8.36 -29.55 -10.52
CA ASN A 36 -9.17 -30.39 -9.64
C ASN A 36 -10.60 -29.90 -9.39
N GLU A 37 -10.93 -28.64 -9.65
CA GLU A 37 -12.29 -28.15 -9.41
C GLU A 37 -13.25 -28.68 -10.49
N PRO A 38 -14.34 -29.37 -10.10
CA PRO A 38 -15.27 -29.92 -11.06
C PRO A 38 -15.93 -28.83 -11.93
N PRO A 39 -16.47 -29.21 -13.09
CA PRO A 39 -17.44 -28.38 -13.79
C PRO A 39 -18.62 -28.06 -12.86
N LEU A 40 -18.96 -26.78 -12.76
CA LEU A 40 -20.03 -26.30 -11.89
C LEU A 40 -21.28 -26.13 -12.75
N ALA A 41 -22.27 -27.01 -12.59
CA ALA A 41 -23.47 -27.01 -13.42
C ALA A 41 -24.20 -25.65 -13.35
N GLY A 42 -24.49 -25.06 -14.52
CA GLY A 42 -25.14 -23.75 -14.63
C GLY A 42 -24.26 -22.56 -14.22
N CYS A 43 -22.94 -22.74 -14.11
CA CYS A 43 -22.02 -21.70 -13.66
C CYS A 43 -20.89 -21.44 -14.65
N THR A 44 -20.72 -20.17 -15.01
CA THR A 44 -19.55 -19.70 -15.76
C THR A 44 -18.46 -19.26 -14.78
N LYS A 45 -17.22 -19.74 -14.97
CA LYS A 45 -16.06 -19.34 -14.16
C LYS A 45 -15.23 -18.28 -14.90
N ILE A 46 -14.94 -17.16 -14.23
CA ILE A 46 -14.09 -16.07 -14.72
C ILE A 46 -13.08 -15.73 -13.63
N TRP A 47 -11.84 -15.43 -14.02
CA TRP A 47 -10.79 -15.02 -13.09
C TRP A 47 -10.50 -13.53 -13.22
N ILE A 48 -10.21 -12.85 -12.11
CA ILE A 48 -9.83 -11.45 -12.09
C ILE A 48 -8.43 -11.35 -11.52
N LEU A 49 -7.50 -10.80 -12.28
CA LEU A 49 -6.14 -10.53 -11.82
C LEU A 49 -6.12 -9.11 -11.24
N ASN A 50 -6.04 -9.01 -9.91
CA ASN A 50 -6.15 -7.76 -9.18
C ASN A 50 -4.77 -7.20 -8.82
N ARG A 51 -4.33 -6.19 -9.58
CA ARG A 51 -3.14 -5.38 -9.35
C ARG A 51 -1.90 -6.22 -9.04
N ILE A 52 -1.67 -7.27 -9.84
CA ILE A 52 -0.51 -8.14 -9.67
C ILE A 52 0.75 -7.34 -9.98
N VAL A 53 1.59 -7.16 -8.96
CA VAL A 53 2.76 -6.27 -9.00
C VAL A 53 3.92 -6.89 -9.77
N CYS A 54 4.17 -8.18 -9.54
CA CYS A 54 5.27 -8.88 -10.17
C CYS A 54 4.85 -9.32 -11.58
N ARG A 55 5.40 -8.66 -12.61
CA ARG A 55 5.10 -8.98 -14.03
C ARG A 55 5.32 -10.45 -14.38
N ARG A 56 6.34 -11.09 -13.80
CA ARG A 56 6.61 -12.52 -13.99
C ARG A 56 5.48 -13.38 -13.44
N VAL A 57 5.00 -13.08 -12.23
CA VAL A 57 3.88 -13.80 -11.62
C VAL A 57 2.59 -13.53 -12.40
N GLU A 58 2.34 -12.30 -12.83
CA GLU A 58 1.18 -11.97 -13.67
C GLU A 58 1.18 -12.78 -14.97
N ALA A 59 2.32 -12.83 -15.68
CA ALA A 59 2.48 -13.64 -16.88
C ALA A 59 2.23 -15.13 -16.61
N GLU A 60 2.80 -15.67 -15.52
CA GLU A 60 2.60 -17.07 -15.14
C GLU A 60 1.12 -17.40 -14.85
N LEU A 61 0.39 -16.48 -14.20
CA LEU A 61 -1.06 -16.64 -13.97
C LEU A 61 -1.86 -16.61 -15.29
N ILE A 62 -1.51 -15.69 -16.20
CA ILE A 62 -2.14 -15.59 -17.52
C ILE A 62 -1.89 -16.86 -18.33
N ASP A 63 -0.64 -17.31 -18.42
CA ASP A 63 -0.26 -18.52 -19.14
C ASP A 63 -1.05 -19.73 -18.63
N LEU A 64 -1.20 -19.88 -17.31
CA LEU A 64 -1.99 -20.96 -16.72
C LEU A 64 -3.47 -20.91 -17.10
N LEU A 65 -4.06 -19.72 -17.11
CA LEU A 65 -5.46 -19.52 -17.49
C LEU A 65 -5.67 -19.82 -18.97
N GLU A 66 -4.77 -19.35 -19.84
CA GLU A 66 -4.85 -19.58 -21.29
C GLU A 66 -4.64 -21.05 -21.66
N GLN A 67 -3.68 -21.73 -21.03
CA GLN A 67 -3.46 -23.18 -21.20
C GLN A 67 -4.70 -24.01 -20.85
N HIS A 68 -5.51 -23.55 -19.89
CA HIS A 68 -6.76 -24.22 -19.49
C HIS A 68 -8.01 -23.63 -20.19
N GLY A 69 -7.84 -22.75 -21.18
CA GLY A 69 -8.93 -22.11 -21.92
C GLY A 69 -9.89 -21.33 -21.02
N ARG A 70 -9.37 -20.67 -19.97
CA ARG A 70 -10.16 -19.93 -18.99
C ARG A 70 -10.24 -18.46 -19.33
N ARG A 71 -11.44 -17.89 -19.20
CA ARG A 71 -11.67 -16.45 -19.35
C ARG A 71 -11.15 -15.71 -18.13
N TYR A 72 -10.45 -14.61 -18.36
CA TYR A 72 -9.99 -13.73 -17.29
C TYR A 72 -10.19 -12.27 -17.65
N ASP A 73 -10.13 -11.43 -16.63
CA ASP A 73 -10.12 -9.98 -16.73
C ASP A 73 -9.03 -9.39 -15.83
N ARG A 74 -8.55 -8.19 -16.14
CA ARG A 74 -7.38 -7.58 -15.47
C ARG A 74 -7.73 -6.23 -14.87
N ILE A 75 -7.33 -6.04 -13.62
CA ILE A 75 -7.19 -4.74 -13.00
C ILE A 75 -5.68 -4.49 -12.89
N PRO A 76 -5.05 -3.81 -13.86
CA PRO A 76 -3.60 -3.69 -13.90
C PRO A 76 -3.07 -2.89 -12.72
N PHE A 77 -1.87 -3.24 -12.25
CA PHE A 77 -1.12 -2.39 -11.33
C PHE A 77 -0.50 -1.23 -12.14
N ASP A 78 -0.79 0.01 -11.76
CA ASP A 78 -0.24 1.22 -12.35
C ASP A 78 0.78 1.84 -11.38
N ALA A 79 2.06 1.73 -11.73
CA ALA A 79 3.15 2.22 -10.90
C ALA A 79 3.10 3.74 -10.71
N ASP A 80 2.67 4.50 -11.74
CA ASP A 80 2.62 5.96 -11.66
C ASP A 80 1.44 6.42 -10.81
N ALA A 81 0.29 5.76 -10.94
CA ALA A 81 -0.82 5.98 -10.04
C ALA A 81 -0.43 5.65 -8.59
N TYR A 82 0.29 4.55 -8.36
CA TYR A 82 0.77 4.17 -7.03
C TYR A 82 1.76 5.19 -6.43
N ARG A 83 2.71 5.71 -7.22
CA ARG A 83 3.68 6.73 -6.77
C ARG A 83 3.01 8.00 -6.26
N ARG A 84 1.86 8.37 -6.84
CA ARG A 84 1.05 9.53 -6.42
C ARG A 84 0.28 9.27 -5.12
N VAL A 85 0.16 8.03 -4.68
CA VAL A 85 -0.49 7.68 -3.41
C VAL A 85 0.44 8.05 -2.26
N GLY A 86 0.05 9.09 -1.52
CA GLY A 86 0.73 9.54 -0.31
C GLY A 86 0.45 8.67 0.91
N TRP A 87 0.89 9.15 2.07
CA TRP A 87 0.58 8.56 3.37
C TRP A 87 -0.63 9.25 4.01
N SER A 88 -1.38 8.53 4.84
CA SER A 88 -2.47 9.13 5.62
C SER A 88 -1.92 9.71 6.89
N LEU A 89 -2.14 11.01 7.13
CA LEU A 89 -1.53 11.70 8.24
C LEU A 89 -2.56 12.32 9.19
N GLU A 90 -3.85 12.24 8.87
CA GLU A 90 -4.91 12.88 9.68
C GLU A 90 -4.91 12.40 11.15
N HIS A 91 -4.68 11.11 11.34
CA HIS A 91 -4.69 10.45 12.64
C HIS A 91 -3.53 10.85 13.58
N THR A 92 -2.44 11.36 13.03
CA THR A 92 -1.22 11.69 13.78
C THR A 92 -1.28 13.03 14.54
N SER A 93 -2.37 13.79 14.37
CA SER A 93 -2.60 15.06 15.07
C SER A 93 -2.69 14.90 16.60
N THR A 94 -2.91 13.67 17.09
CA THR A 94 -3.08 13.36 18.52
C THR A 94 -1.96 12.50 19.13
N THR A 95 -1.10 11.85 18.34
CA THR A 95 -0.23 10.76 18.83
C THR A 95 1.28 10.92 18.56
N GLY A 96 1.78 12.05 18.05
CA GLY A 96 3.22 12.18 17.73
C GLY A 96 3.66 11.24 16.59
N TYR A 97 4.94 11.29 16.19
CA TYR A 97 5.49 10.58 15.02
C TYR A 97 6.90 10.06 15.26
N PRO A 98 7.38 8.99 14.58
CA PRO A 98 8.76 8.51 14.68
C PRO A 98 9.80 9.64 14.61
N GLY A 99 10.65 9.72 15.64
CA GLY A 99 11.67 10.76 15.77
C GLY A 99 11.30 11.95 16.66
N GLU A 100 10.07 12.00 17.19
CA GLU A 100 9.73 12.91 18.29
C GLU A 100 9.93 12.22 19.65
N PRO A 101 10.43 12.91 20.71
CA PRO A 101 10.58 12.31 22.04
C PRO A 101 9.29 11.72 22.61
N ALA A 102 8.13 12.26 22.21
CA ALA A 102 6.82 11.75 22.58
C ALA A 102 6.54 10.35 22.00
N TRP A 103 7.17 9.99 20.88
CA TRP A 103 6.99 8.71 20.18
C TRP A 103 7.61 7.52 20.93
N ASP A 104 8.79 7.74 21.53
CA ASP A 104 9.50 6.68 22.25
C ASP A 104 8.72 6.23 23.50
N GLY A 105 7.90 7.12 24.06
CA GLY A 105 7.00 6.84 25.18
C GLY A 105 5.69 6.11 24.83
N ILE A 106 5.37 5.94 23.54
CA ILE A 106 4.14 5.28 23.10
C ILE A 106 4.30 3.76 23.17
N PRO A 107 3.32 2.99 23.68
CA PRO A 107 3.40 1.53 23.66
C PRO A 107 3.57 0.99 22.23
N GLU A 108 4.36 -0.08 22.09
CA GLU A 108 4.67 -0.68 20.78
C GLU A 108 3.41 -1.02 19.96
N TYR A 109 2.37 -1.52 20.62
CA TYR A 109 1.09 -1.81 19.98
C TYR A 109 0.40 -0.56 19.39
N GLU A 110 0.45 0.57 20.10
CA GLU A 110 -0.09 1.85 19.63
C GLU A 110 0.71 2.38 18.45
N ARG A 111 2.06 2.30 18.50
CA ARG A 111 2.92 2.66 17.35
C ARG A 111 2.58 1.86 16.11
N GLN A 112 2.43 0.53 16.24
CA GLN A 112 2.05 -0.33 15.13
C GLN A 112 0.67 0.00 14.55
N ARG A 113 -0.29 0.48 15.38
CA ARG A 113 -1.60 0.93 14.89
C ARG A 113 -1.50 2.20 14.07
N ILE A 114 -0.70 3.15 14.54
CA ILE A 114 -0.40 4.40 13.83
C ILE A 114 0.31 4.11 12.49
N ASP A 115 1.32 3.24 12.49
CA ASP A 115 2.01 2.84 11.26
C ASP A 115 1.03 2.20 10.27
N ASP A 116 0.21 1.25 10.73
CA ASP A 116 -0.77 0.59 9.87
C ASP A 116 -1.79 1.57 9.25
N LYS A 117 -2.20 2.59 10.02
CA LYS A 117 -3.08 3.67 9.55
C LYS A 117 -2.36 4.61 8.58
N THR A 118 -1.09 4.94 8.83
CA THR A 118 -0.25 5.77 7.96
C THR A 118 -0.17 5.21 6.54
N TYR A 119 -0.16 3.89 6.41
CA TYR A 119 -0.08 3.18 5.14
C TYR A 119 -1.45 2.91 4.48
N GLU A 120 -2.56 3.44 5.01
CA GLU A 120 -3.90 3.06 4.55
C GLU A 120 -4.14 3.32 3.06
N PHE A 121 -3.73 4.48 2.54
CA PHE A 121 -3.98 4.83 1.14
C PHE A 121 -3.19 3.91 0.21
N LYS A 122 -1.94 3.61 0.55
CA LYS A 122 -1.10 2.65 -0.18
C LYS A 122 -1.68 1.23 -0.11
N ASN A 123 -2.22 0.81 1.03
CA ASN A 123 -2.90 -0.48 1.19
C ASN A 123 -4.18 -0.55 0.34
N LEU A 124 -5.04 0.47 0.40
CA LEU A 124 -6.26 0.59 -0.41
C LEU A 124 -5.95 0.46 -1.90
N TYR A 125 -4.92 1.18 -2.37
CA TYR A 125 -4.47 1.04 -3.75
C TYR A 125 -3.91 -0.36 -4.02
N LEU A 126 -2.94 -0.83 -3.25
CA LEU A 126 -2.18 -2.02 -3.62
C LEU A 126 -3.01 -3.30 -3.52
N MET A 127 -3.75 -3.45 -2.42
CA MET A 127 -4.53 -4.67 -2.17
C MET A 127 -5.84 -4.64 -2.94
N ASN A 128 -6.47 -3.47 -3.10
CA ASN A 128 -7.67 -3.22 -3.91
C ASN A 128 -8.74 -4.33 -3.79
N ASN A 129 -8.94 -4.85 -2.58
CA ASN A 129 -9.73 -6.05 -2.34
C ASN A 129 -11.23 -5.79 -2.56
N ASN A 130 -11.78 -4.73 -1.98
CA ASN A 130 -13.18 -4.36 -2.19
C ASN A 130 -13.41 -3.75 -3.58
N GLY A 131 -12.45 -3.00 -4.12
CA GLY A 131 -12.50 -2.54 -5.52
C GLY A 131 -12.54 -3.71 -6.51
N ALA A 132 -11.75 -4.75 -6.30
CA ALA A 132 -11.79 -5.96 -7.14
C ALA A 132 -13.12 -6.74 -6.98
N ARG A 133 -13.70 -6.79 -5.77
CA ARG A 133 -15.02 -7.39 -5.56
C ARG A 133 -16.12 -6.61 -6.25
N ASN A 134 -16.09 -5.28 -6.20
CA ASN A 134 -17.05 -4.42 -6.89
C ASN A 134 -16.89 -4.48 -8.41
N HIS A 135 -15.65 -4.58 -8.90
CA HIS A 135 -15.39 -4.87 -10.31
C HIS A 135 -15.99 -6.22 -10.73
N ALA A 136 -15.77 -7.26 -9.92
CA ALA A 136 -16.35 -8.58 -10.13
C ALA A 136 -17.89 -8.54 -10.14
N LEU A 137 -18.49 -7.82 -9.19
CA LEU A 137 -19.94 -7.62 -9.13
C LEU A 137 -20.45 -6.94 -10.41
N THR A 138 -19.82 -5.84 -10.81
CA THR A 138 -20.21 -5.06 -12.00
C THR A 138 -20.17 -5.92 -13.26
N LEU A 139 -19.07 -6.65 -13.47
CA LEU A 139 -18.94 -7.59 -14.58
C LEU A 139 -20.02 -8.68 -14.52
N GLY A 140 -20.17 -9.33 -13.36
CA GLY A 140 -21.07 -10.45 -13.16
C GLY A 140 -22.56 -10.12 -13.33
N ARG A 141 -23.00 -8.92 -12.93
CA ARG A 141 -24.40 -8.46 -13.06
C ARG A 141 -24.91 -8.51 -14.51
N SER A 142 -24.03 -8.34 -15.49
CA SER A 142 -24.37 -8.43 -16.92
C SER A 142 -24.40 -9.87 -17.47
N LEU A 143 -23.81 -10.83 -16.76
CA LEU A 143 -23.52 -12.17 -17.27
C LEU A 143 -24.47 -13.24 -16.75
N ALA A 144 -24.91 -13.11 -15.50
CA ALA A 144 -25.73 -14.13 -14.86
C ALA A 144 -26.67 -13.53 -13.82
N ARG A 145 -27.71 -14.28 -13.44
CA ARG A 145 -28.63 -13.85 -12.39
C ARG A 145 -27.98 -13.88 -11.01
N TRP A 146 -27.08 -14.83 -10.78
CA TRP A 146 -26.39 -15.02 -9.50
C TRP A 146 -24.90 -14.79 -9.67
N VAL A 147 -24.33 -13.89 -8.88
CA VAL A 147 -22.96 -13.38 -8.99
C VAL A 147 -22.19 -13.75 -7.74
N LEU A 148 -21.07 -14.45 -7.89
CA LEU A 148 -20.20 -14.91 -6.81
C LEU A 148 -18.82 -14.24 -6.94
N PRO A 149 -18.61 -13.03 -6.37
CA PRO A 149 -17.32 -12.33 -6.36
C PRO A 149 -16.37 -12.90 -5.29
N PHE A 150 -15.98 -14.16 -5.44
CA PHE A 150 -15.31 -14.92 -4.40
C PHE A 150 -13.78 -14.73 -4.42
N ASP A 151 -13.17 -14.89 -3.25
CA ASP A 151 -11.72 -14.86 -3.10
C ASP A 151 -11.05 -15.97 -3.96
N GLY A 152 -9.89 -15.69 -4.53
CA GLY A 152 -9.21 -16.58 -5.49
C GLY A 152 -8.81 -17.96 -4.94
N ASN A 153 -8.69 -18.08 -3.62
CA ASN A 153 -8.40 -19.34 -2.92
C ASN A 153 -9.66 -20.13 -2.53
N CYS A 154 -10.85 -19.70 -2.92
CA CYS A 154 -12.05 -20.50 -2.73
C CYS A 154 -12.01 -21.77 -3.60
N PHE A 155 -12.66 -22.85 -3.20
CA PHE A 155 -12.76 -24.08 -3.98
C PHE A 155 -14.11 -24.76 -3.71
N PHE A 156 -14.80 -25.19 -4.77
CA PHE A 156 -16.01 -25.99 -4.66
C PHE A 156 -15.74 -27.46 -4.93
N THR A 157 -16.14 -28.33 -4.01
CA THR A 157 -16.40 -29.73 -4.35
C THR A 157 -17.73 -29.82 -5.11
N ALA A 158 -17.99 -30.94 -5.80
CA ALA A 158 -19.25 -31.15 -6.51
C ALA A 158 -20.45 -31.05 -5.55
N SER A 159 -20.38 -31.70 -4.39
CA SER A 159 -21.45 -31.68 -3.39
C SER A 159 -21.61 -30.31 -2.71
N ALA A 160 -20.55 -29.52 -2.57
CA ALA A 160 -20.66 -28.14 -2.09
C ALA A 160 -21.43 -27.26 -3.09
N TRP A 161 -21.12 -27.40 -4.38
CA TRP A 161 -21.80 -26.66 -5.45
C TRP A 161 -23.27 -27.05 -5.60
N GLU A 162 -23.58 -28.34 -5.59
CA GLU A 162 -24.96 -28.84 -5.70
C GLU A 162 -25.84 -28.32 -4.57
N ARG A 163 -25.34 -28.32 -3.32
CA ARG A 163 -26.03 -27.76 -2.17
C ARG A 163 -26.25 -26.26 -2.32
N LEU A 164 -25.20 -25.49 -2.61
CA LEU A 164 -25.32 -24.04 -2.81
C LEU A 164 -26.36 -23.72 -3.88
N ARG A 165 -26.32 -24.42 -5.01
CA ARG A 165 -27.27 -24.20 -6.11
C ARG A 165 -28.70 -24.54 -5.69
N ALA A 166 -28.92 -25.63 -4.97
CA ALA A 166 -30.25 -26.01 -4.49
C ALA A 166 -30.80 -24.95 -3.52
N ASP A 167 -30.01 -24.50 -2.55
CA ASP A 167 -30.42 -23.53 -1.53
C ASP A 167 -30.78 -22.16 -2.16
N VAL A 168 -29.97 -21.69 -3.11
CA VAL A 168 -30.21 -20.43 -3.83
C VAL A 168 -31.50 -20.50 -4.66
N LEU A 169 -31.70 -21.60 -5.38
CA LEU A 169 -32.86 -21.78 -6.25
C LEU A 169 -34.17 -22.01 -5.47
N ALA A 170 -34.08 -22.48 -4.22
CA ALA A 170 -35.24 -22.58 -3.33
C ALA A 170 -35.76 -21.21 -2.86
N GLN A 171 -34.89 -20.18 -2.83
CA GLN A 171 -35.24 -18.85 -2.32
C GLN A 171 -34.90 -17.72 -3.32
N PRO A 172 -35.39 -17.78 -4.57
CA PRO A 172 -34.91 -16.91 -5.66
C PRO A 172 -35.31 -15.42 -5.51
N HIS A 173 -36.16 -15.12 -4.54
CA HIS A 173 -36.64 -13.79 -4.19
C HIS A 173 -35.65 -13.02 -3.30
N LEU A 174 -34.72 -13.70 -2.63
CA LEU A 174 -33.69 -13.07 -1.81
C LEU A 174 -32.56 -12.49 -2.67
N PRO A 175 -32.09 -11.26 -2.36
CA PRO A 175 -30.99 -10.62 -3.09
C PRO A 175 -29.60 -11.09 -2.68
N TYR A 176 -29.40 -11.63 -1.47
CA TYR A 176 -28.09 -12.07 -0.98
C TYR A 176 -28.14 -13.49 -0.42
N PHE A 177 -27.03 -14.21 -0.59
CA PHE A 177 -26.80 -15.48 0.10
C PHE A 177 -25.43 -15.48 0.76
N ILE A 178 -25.41 -15.85 2.03
CA ILE A 178 -24.19 -15.98 2.83
C ILE A 178 -23.70 -17.41 2.66
N VAL A 179 -22.46 -17.56 2.20
CA VAL A 179 -21.87 -18.86 1.88
C VAL A 179 -20.76 -19.15 2.89
N PRO A 180 -21.04 -19.99 3.90
CA PRO A 180 -20.06 -20.36 4.92
C PRO A 180 -18.75 -20.87 4.30
N MET A 181 -17.63 -20.51 4.91
CA MET A 181 -16.31 -20.89 4.41
C MET A 181 -15.61 -21.86 5.35
N ALA A 182 -15.22 -23.02 4.82
CA ALA A 182 -14.41 -24.01 5.53
C ALA A 182 -12.94 -23.84 5.18
N ARG A 183 -12.05 -23.79 6.18
CA ARG A 183 -10.61 -23.78 5.94
C ARG A 183 -10.07 -25.20 5.93
N VAL A 184 -9.24 -25.50 4.93
CA VAL A 184 -8.51 -26.77 4.89
C VAL A 184 -7.02 -26.54 5.12
N ILE A 185 -6.41 -27.49 5.83
CA ILE A 185 -4.96 -27.55 6.07
C ILE A 185 -4.24 -28.42 5.03
N ASP A 186 -4.99 -29.24 4.30
CA ASP A 186 -4.53 -30.07 3.21
C ASP A 186 -5.56 -30.01 2.09
N ASN A 187 -5.11 -29.58 0.90
CA ASN A 187 -5.98 -29.45 -0.26
C ASN A 187 -6.40 -30.83 -0.80
N ALA A 188 -5.59 -31.88 -0.62
CA ALA A 188 -5.93 -33.22 -1.11
C ALA A 188 -7.18 -33.79 -0.42
N ALA A 189 -7.43 -33.39 0.83
CA ALA A 189 -8.65 -33.74 1.56
C ALA A 189 -9.94 -33.30 0.83
N LEU A 190 -9.89 -32.25 0.01
CA LEU A 190 -11.06 -31.77 -0.76
C LEU A 190 -11.42 -32.68 -1.93
N LEU A 191 -10.52 -33.59 -2.31
CA LEU A 191 -10.73 -34.56 -3.38
C LEU A 191 -11.40 -35.84 -2.87
N GLU A 192 -11.43 -36.03 -1.55
CA GLU A 192 -12.13 -37.14 -0.91
C GLU A 192 -13.65 -36.91 -0.97
N PRO A 193 -14.42 -37.85 -1.58
CA PRO A 193 -15.87 -37.75 -1.61
C PRO A 193 -16.46 -37.67 -0.20
N ASP A 194 -17.48 -36.82 -0.03
CA ASP A 194 -18.33 -36.74 1.16
C ASP A 194 -17.65 -36.43 2.51
N ARG A 195 -16.38 -36.03 2.50
CA ARG A 195 -15.71 -35.57 3.72
C ARG A 195 -16.36 -34.28 4.25
N PRO A 196 -16.80 -34.25 5.53
CA PRO A 196 -17.38 -33.05 6.10
C PRO A 196 -16.29 -32.04 6.45
N PHE A 197 -16.55 -30.76 6.18
CA PHE A 197 -15.68 -29.66 6.56
C PHE A 197 -16.46 -28.61 7.38
N PRO A 198 -16.03 -28.30 8.61
CA PRO A 198 -16.70 -27.29 9.42
C PRO A 198 -16.46 -25.89 8.85
N ALA A 199 -17.54 -25.20 8.49
CA ALA A 199 -17.49 -23.87 7.88
C ALA A 199 -17.59 -22.76 8.95
N THR A 200 -16.51 -22.55 9.69
CA THR A 200 -16.47 -21.70 10.91
C THR A 200 -15.87 -20.31 10.70
N HIS A 201 -15.49 -19.95 9.48
CA HIS A 201 -14.74 -18.73 9.19
C HIS A 201 -15.57 -17.70 8.42
N GLU A 202 -15.01 -16.49 8.27
CA GLU A 202 -15.62 -15.37 7.51
C GLU A 202 -16.19 -15.88 6.18
N PRO A 203 -17.52 -15.75 5.96
CA PRO A 203 -18.19 -16.32 4.80
C PRO A 203 -17.85 -15.57 3.51
N GLN A 204 -18.27 -16.14 2.38
CA GLN A 204 -18.40 -15.41 1.11
C GLN A 204 -19.83 -14.90 0.93
N VAL A 205 -20.05 -13.97 0.02
CA VAL A 205 -21.37 -13.39 -0.26
C VAL A 205 -21.69 -13.56 -1.74
N LEU A 206 -22.82 -14.19 -2.02
CA LEU A 206 -23.41 -14.31 -3.36
C LEU A 206 -24.52 -13.27 -3.51
N PHE A 207 -24.57 -12.64 -4.68
CA PHE A 207 -25.47 -11.54 -5.00
C PHE A 207 -26.41 -11.94 -6.13
N ARG A 208 -27.67 -11.54 -6.05
CA ARG A 208 -28.53 -11.46 -7.22
C ARG A 208 -28.09 -10.27 -8.07
N SER A 209 -28.21 -10.39 -9.39
CA SER A 209 -27.75 -9.36 -10.35
C SER A 209 -28.36 -7.96 -10.15
N ASP A 210 -29.56 -7.88 -9.56
CA ASP A 210 -30.27 -6.63 -9.25
C ASP A 210 -30.12 -6.20 -7.77
N ALA A 211 -29.31 -6.91 -6.98
CA ALA A 211 -29.01 -6.55 -5.61
C ALA A 211 -28.31 -5.17 -5.58
N ARG A 212 -28.68 -4.33 -4.62
CA ARG A 212 -28.24 -2.93 -4.56
C ARG A 212 -26.87 -2.76 -3.91
N GLU A 213 -26.56 -3.64 -2.95
CA GLU A 213 -25.36 -3.49 -2.15
C GLU A 213 -24.09 -3.82 -2.93
N ALA A 214 -23.01 -3.19 -2.47
CA ALA A 214 -21.64 -3.35 -2.92
C ALA A 214 -20.71 -3.29 -1.71
N PHE A 215 -19.45 -3.66 -1.87
CA PHE A 215 -18.46 -3.55 -0.81
C PHE A 215 -17.99 -2.10 -0.66
N ASP A 216 -17.79 -1.63 0.56
CA ASP A 216 -17.24 -0.28 0.76
C ASP A 216 -15.73 -0.26 0.49
N GLU A 217 -15.33 0.43 -0.59
CA GLU A 217 -13.94 0.51 -1.02
C GLU A 217 -13.04 1.31 -0.09
N ARG A 218 -13.60 2.01 0.91
CA ARG A 218 -12.82 2.72 1.94
C ARG A 218 -12.25 1.78 3.00
N PHE A 219 -12.76 0.54 3.09
CA PHE A 219 -12.24 -0.46 4.03
C PHE A 219 -11.06 -1.22 3.41
N ARG A 220 -9.87 -0.98 3.94
CA ARG A 220 -8.61 -1.58 3.48
C ARG A 220 -8.47 -3.06 3.84
N TYR A 221 -7.53 -3.72 3.17
CA TYR A 221 -7.21 -5.09 3.51
C TYR A 221 -6.60 -5.16 4.91
N GLY A 222 -7.13 -6.06 5.74
CA GLY A 222 -6.73 -6.20 7.14
C GLY A 222 -7.68 -5.56 8.15
N THR A 223 -8.58 -4.69 7.71
CA THR A 223 -9.59 -4.02 8.58
C THR A 223 -10.98 -4.60 8.41
N ARG A 224 -11.03 -5.94 8.22
CA ARG A 224 -12.27 -6.73 8.08
C ARG A 224 -13.22 -6.21 6.97
N PRO A 225 -12.70 -6.00 5.76
CA PRO A 225 -13.36 -5.27 4.68
C PRO A 225 -14.64 -5.92 4.13
N LYS A 226 -14.84 -7.22 4.36
CA LYS A 226 -16.09 -7.93 4.01
C LYS A 226 -17.13 -7.88 5.13
N VAL A 227 -16.66 -7.84 6.38
CA VAL A 227 -17.51 -7.83 7.58
C VAL A 227 -18.38 -6.58 7.61
N GLU A 228 -17.86 -5.46 7.14
CA GLU A 228 -18.61 -4.23 6.91
C GLU A 228 -19.95 -4.49 6.20
N LEU A 229 -19.93 -5.19 5.05
CA LEU A 229 -21.14 -5.51 4.30
C LEU A 229 -22.03 -6.49 5.07
N LEU A 230 -21.44 -7.48 5.75
CA LEU A 230 -22.20 -8.43 6.57
C LEU A 230 -22.98 -7.71 7.68
N MET A 231 -22.36 -6.73 8.33
CA MET A 231 -22.99 -5.90 9.35
C MET A 231 -24.14 -5.05 8.76
N ARG A 232 -23.93 -4.41 7.60
CA ARG A 232 -25.01 -3.67 6.92
C ARG A 232 -26.19 -4.54 6.54
N LEU A 233 -25.93 -5.77 6.11
CA LEU A 233 -26.97 -6.75 5.78
C LEU A 233 -27.64 -7.35 7.03
N GLY A 234 -27.16 -7.06 8.24
CA GLY A 234 -27.68 -7.62 9.48
C GLY A 234 -27.35 -9.09 9.68
N VAL A 235 -26.24 -9.57 9.10
CA VAL A 235 -25.77 -10.96 9.25
C VAL A 235 -25.10 -11.10 10.62
N PRO A 236 -25.62 -11.97 11.51
CA PRO A 236 -25.02 -12.18 12.81
C PRO A 236 -23.67 -12.90 12.69
N GLY A 237 -22.74 -12.62 13.59
CA GLY A 237 -21.46 -13.31 13.62
C GLY A 237 -20.55 -12.92 14.77
N ILE A 238 -19.36 -13.51 14.81
CA ILE A 238 -18.36 -13.22 15.85
C ILE A 238 -17.93 -11.75 15.88
N TRP A 239 -18.19 -11.00 14.81
CA TRP A 239 -17.90 -9.58 14.71
C TRP A 239 -18.83 -8.69 15.54
N ASP A 240 -19.98 -9.19 15.98
CA ASP A 240 -20.92 -8.42 16.80
C ASP A 240 -20.34 -8.09 18.19
N SER A 241 -19.33 -8.84 18.64
CA SER A 241 -18.62 -8.63 19.92
C SER A 241 -17.30 -7.88 19.77
N TRP A 242 -16.91 -7.49 18.57
CA TRP A 242 -15.61 -6.87 18.34
C TRP A 242 -15.62 -5.38 18.65
N GLU A 243 -14.59 -4.93 19.37
CA GLU A 243 -14.33 -3.51 19.55
C GLU A 243 -13.93 -2.85 18.22
N ILE A 244 -14.42 -1.64 18.01
CA ILE A 244 -14.06 -0.80 16.87
C ILE A 244 -12.79 -0.04 17.23
N ASP A 245 -11.76 -0.15 16.39
CA ASP A 245 -10.57 0.67 16.52
C ASP A 245 -10.94 2.15 16.26
N PRO A 246 -10.69 3.09 17.19
CA PRO A 246 -10.98 4.51 17.00
C PRO A 246 -10.32 5.17 15.78
N LEU A 247 -9.25 4.57 15.24
CA LEU A 247 -8.58 5.04 14.01
C LEU A 247 -9.24 4.53 12.73
N GLU A 248 -10.15 3.55 12.85
CA GLU A 248 -10.85 2.94 11.74
C GLU A 248 -12.23 3.59 11.51
N LEU A 249 -12.80 3.31 10.34
CA LEU A 249 -14.13 3.82 10.00
C LEU A 249 -15.19 3.31 10.99
N LYS A 250 -16.13 4.19 11.31
CA LYS A 250 -17.26 3.84 12.18
C LYS A 250 -18.09 2.72 11.56
N GLN A 251 -18.76 1.97 12.44
CA GLN A 251 -19.74 0.98 12.01
C GLN A 251 -20.79 1.61 11.09
N PRO A 252 -21.13 0.93 9.98
CA PRO A 252 -22.09 1.43 9.04
C PRO A 252 -23.52 1.28 9.57
N ASP A 253 -24.41 2.17 9.13
CA ASP A 253 -25.84 2.01 9.35
C ASP A 253 -26.37 0.77 8.59
N PRO A 254 -27.41 0.10 9.12
CA PRO A 254 -28.04 -1.01 8.40
C PRO A 254 -28.51 -0.60 7.00
N SER A 255 -28.32 -1.50 6.03
CA SER A 255 -28.80 -1.35 4.68
C SER A 255 -30.34 -1.41 4.62
N PRO A 256 -30.99 -0.78 3.63
CA PRO A 256 -32.40 -1.05 3.31
C PRO A 256 -32.70 -2.52 3.00
N ASP A 257 -31.68 -3.30 2.62
CA ASP A 257 -31.76 -4.74 2.41
C ASP A 257 -31.38 -5.57 3.65
N ALA A 258 -31.21 -4.95 4.83
CA ALA A 258 -30.92 -5.68 6.06
C ALA A 258 -31.96 -6.80 6.31
N GLY A 259 -31.47 -7.98 6.66
CA GLY A 259 -32.29 -9.18 6.85
C GLY A 259 -32.76 -9.85 5.55
N ARG A 260 -32.48 -9.29 4.37
CA ARG A 260 -32.86 -9.88 3.07
C ARG A 260 -31.80 -10.85 2.54
N PHE A 261 -31.42 -11.82 3.35
CA PHE A 261 -30.44 -12.84 2.99
C PHE A 261 -30.85 -14.22 3.52
N ALA A 262 -30.22 -15.26 3.00
CA ALA A 262 -30.24 -16.61 3.58
C ALA A 262 -28.84 -17.21 3.55
N GLU A 263 -28.61 -18.25 4.36
CA GLU A 263 -27.41 -19.08 4.22
C GLU A 263 -27.59 -20.05 3.04
N ALA A 264 -26.52 -20.35 2.31
CA ALA A 264 -26.53 -21.34 1.22
C ALA A 264 -25.20 -22.08 1.08
N GLY A 265 -25.29 -23.41 1.05
CA GLY A 265 -24.17 -24.32 0.81
C GLY A 265 -22.94 -24.02 1.67
N TRP A 266 -21.76 -24.19 1.09
CA TRP A 266 -20.48 -23.82 1.68
C TRP A 266 -19.39 -23.78 0.59
N VAL A 267 -18.24 -23.20 0.92
CA VAL A 267 -17.07 -23.18 0.03
C VAL A 267 -15.80 -23.46 0.82
N ALA A 268 -14.85 -24.19 0.25
CA ALA A 268 -13.54 -24.39 0.88
C ALA A 268 -12.64 -23.18 0.62
N ARG A 269 -11.73 -22.89 1.55
CA ARG A 269 -10.56 -22.02 1.34
C ARG A 269 -9.32 -22.90 1.31
N LEU A 270 -8.64 -22.90 0.17
CA LEU A 270 -7.40 -23.62 -0.05
C LEU A 270 -6.33 -23.18 0.95
N PHE A 271 -5.47 -24.12 1.31
CA PHE A 271 -4.42 -23.96 2.30
C PHE A 271 -3.46 -22.82 1.92
N SER A 272 -3.09 -22.00 2.91
CA SER A 272 -2.27 -20.81 2.69
C SER A 272 -0.75 -21.06 2.76
N GLY A 273 -0.32 -22.28 3.10
CA GLY A 273 1.11 -22.60 3.26
C GLY A 273 1.65 -22.35 4.68
N SER A 274 0.84 -21.87 5.63
CA SER A 274 1.29 -21.59 7.00
C SER A 274 0.43 -22.31 8.05
N PRO A 275 0.81 -23.53 8.48
CA PRO A 275 0.01 -24.34 9.41
C PRO A 275 -0.27 -23.64 10.75
N GLU A 276 0.71 -22.89 11.27
CA GLU A 276 0.65 -22.14 12.54
C GLU A 276 -0.47 -21.08 12.55
N GLN A 277 -0.89 -20.63 11.37
CA GLN A 277 -1.93 -19.61 11.20
C GLN A 277 -3.33 -20.20 10.97
N GLU A 278 -3.48 -21.52 10.84
CA GLU A 278 -4.77 -22.17 10.57
C GLU A 278 -5.51 -22.65 11.84
N GLY A 279 -4.93 -22.43 13.04
CA GLY A 279 -5.57 -22.74 14.32
C GLY A 279 -6.77 -21.84 14.67
N ALA A 280 -7.74 -22.39 15.40
CA ALA A 280 -8.95 -21.66 15.81
C ALA A 280 -8.83 -20.91 17.17
N THR A 281 -7.66 -20.93 17.81
CA THR A 281 -7.46 -20.32 19.14
C THR A 281 -7.39 -18.80 19.08
N ALA A 282 -7.71 -18.12 20.20
CA ALA A 282 -7.58 -16.66 20.33
C ALA A 282 -6.14 -16.18 20.06
N GLU A 283 -5.14 -16.94 20.53
CA GLU A 283 -3.73 -16.70 20.27
C GLU A 283 -3.38 -16.80 18.78
N SER A 284 -3.91 -17.81 18.06
CA SER A 284 -3.75 -17.93 16.61
C SER A 284 -4.44 -16.77 15.86
N MET A 285 -5.57 -16.27 16.37
CA MET A 285 -6.25 -15.08 15.82
C MET A 285 -5.40 -13.81 15.94
N LEU A 286 -4.79 -13.58 17.11
CA LEU A 286 -3.91 -12.44 17.36
C LEU A 286 -2.63 -12.52 16.53
N ALA A 287 -1.96 -13.68 16.53
CA ALA A 287 -0.78 -13.94 15.72
C ALA A 287 -1.04 -13.71 14.23
N ARG A 288 -2.21 -14.15 13.71
CA ARG A 288 -2.65 -13.84 12.34
C ARG A 288 -2.83 -12.34 12.08
N GLY A 289 -3.35 -11.60 13.05
CA GLY A 289 -3.52 -10.14 12.95
C GLY A 289 -2.17 -9.45 12.76
N LEU A 290 -1.21 -9.78 13.63
CA LEU A 290 0.15 -9.23 13.60
C LEU A 290 0.91 -9.64 12.33
N ALA A 291 0.89 -10.93 11.97
CA ALA A 291 1.55 -11.42 10.76
C ALA A 291 0.96 -10.78 9.49
N ARG A 292 -0.35 -10.53 9.45
CA ARG A 292 -0.98 -9.80 8.35
C ARG A 292 -0.49 -8.36 8.27
N ARG A 293 -0.49 -7.64 9.38
CA ARG A 293 -0.05 -6.24 9.42
C ARG A 293 1.40 -6.12 8.97
N SER A 294 2.28 -6.96 9.52
CA SER A 294 3.69 -7.02 9.12
C SER A 294 3.84 -7.32 7.62
N ALA A 295 3.12 -8.32 7.08
CA ALA A 295 3.19 -8.65 5.65
C ALA A 295 2.71 -7.51 4.74
N ILE A 296 1.66 -6.77 5.13
CA ILE A 296 1.16 -5.62 4.37
C ILE A 296 2.23 -4.53 4.33
N LEU A 297 2.76 -4.15 5.50
CA LEU A 297 3.78 -3.11 5.61
C LEU A 297 5.04 -3.49 4.82
N SER A 298 5.56 -4.71 5.00
CA SER A 298 6.73 -5.19 4.27
C SER A 298 6.51 -5.22 2.75
N MET A 299 5.31 -5.58 2.26
CA MET A 299 5.03 -5.53 0.83
C MET A 299 5.02 -4.10 0.29
N ILE A 300 4.38 -3.18 1.00
CA ILE A 300 4.33 -1.77 0.59
C ILE A 300 5.74 -1.16 0.63
N ASP A 301 6.47 -1.39 1.71
CA ASP A 301 7.83 -0.91 1.91
C ASP A 301 8.78 -1.42 0.82
N GLY A 302 8.77 -2.73 0.55
CA GLY A 302 9.57 -3.31 -0.53
C GLY A 302 9.16 -2.83 -1.91
N LEU A 303 7.88 -2.50 -2.12
CA LEU A 303 7.40 -1.92 -3.38
C LEU A 303 7.86 -0.46 -3.54
N ASP A 304 7.71 0.37 -2.52
CA ASP A 304 8.18 1.76 -2.52
C ASP A 304 9.70 1.81 -2.75
N GLU A 305 10.48 0.94 -2.09
CA GLU A 305 11.93 0.86 -2.29
C GLU A 305 12.29 0.47 -3.72
N ARG A 306 11.62 -0.54 -4.27
CA ARG A 306 11.86 -0.99 -5.64
C ARG A 306 11.53 0.11 -6.65
N LEU A 307 10.36 0.75 -6.52
CA LEU A 307 9.95 1.81 -7.43
C LEU A 307 10.85 3.04 -7.32
N LEU A 308 11.33 3.38 -6.12
CA LEU A 308 12.29 4.47 -5.94
C LEU A 308 13.62 4.17 -6.63
N ARG A 309 14.11 2.92 -6.55
CA ARG A 309 15.33 2.51 -7.26
C ARG A 309 15.12 2.51 -8.78
N GLU A 310 13.98 2.02 -9.25
CA GLU A 310 13.60 2.11 -10.67
C GLU A 310 13.55 3.58 -11.13
N ASP A 311 13.04 4.50 -10.31
CA ASP A 311 12.99 5.94 -10.61
C ASP A 311 14.39 6.58 -10.66
N TRP A 312 15.28 6.16 -9.76
CA TRP A 312 16.68 6.58 -9.79
C TRP A 312 17.37 6.10 -11.07
N GLU A 313 17.15 4.85 -11.47
CA GLU A 313 17.75 4.25 -12.66
C GLU A 313 17.16 4.79 -13.97
N ALA A 314 15.84 4.90 -14.07
CA ALA A 314 15.14 5.51 -15.22
C ALA A 314 15.49 6.99 -15.33
N GLY A 315 15.63 7.65 -14.18
CA GLY A 315 16.00 9.05 -14.10
C GLY A 315 17.38 9.38 -14.68
N LEU A 316 18.25 8.37 -14.81
CA LEU A 316 19.57 8.43 -15.45
C LEU A 316 19.52 8.34 -16.98
N GLN A 317 18.36 8.03 -17.57
CA GLN A 317 18.21 7.88 -19.01
C GLN A 317 17.89 9.22 -19.70
N PRO A 318 18.41 9.47 -20.92
CA PRO A 318 18.18 10.72 -21.65
C PRO A 318 16.70 11.06 -21.90
N SER A 319 15.83 10.06 -22.12
CA SER A 319 14.41 10.25 -22.42
C SER A 319 13.59 10.76 -21.22
N ALA A 320 13.96 10.40 -19.99
CA ALA A 320 13.30 10.88 -18.78
C ALA A 320 13.58 12.37 -18.49
N LEU A 321 14.54 12.98 -19.21
CA LEU A 321 14.89 14.40 -19.11
C LEU A 321 13.95 15.30 -19.95
N GLU A 322 13.27 14.73 -20.96
CA GLU A 322 12.35 15.46 -21.86
C GLU A 322 10.94 15.62 -21.26
N GLU A 323 10.42 14.61 -20.54
CA GLU A 323 9.11 14.69 -19.86
C GLU A 323 9.08 15.72 -18.72
N LEU A 324 10.22 15.98 -18.09
CA LEU A 324 10.39 17.00 -17.03
C LEU A 324 10.28 18.45 -17.55
N GLU A 325 10.40 18.67 -18.88
CA GLU A 325 10.23 20.00 -19.50
C GLU A 325 8.76 20.44 -19.56
N LEU A 326 7.83 19.49 -19.64
CA LEU A 326 6.39 19.78 -19.74
C LEU A 326 5.78 20.09 -18.36
N GLY A 327 6.28 19.45 -17.30
CA GLY A 327 5.80 19.67 -15.93
C GLY A 327 6.29 20.98 -15.31
N SER A 328 7.54 21.40 -15.58
CA SER A 328 8.12 22.64 -15.03
C SER A 328 7.51 23.92 -15.62
N ARG A 329 6.89 23.85 -16.80
CA ARG A 329 6.17 24.98 -17.41
C ARG A 329 4.75 25.19 -16.85
N GLY A 330 4.25 24.30 -15.99
CA GLY A 330 2.86 24.30 -15.52
C GLY A 330 2.59 24.93 -14.16
N GLU A 331 3.62 25.24 -13.35
CA GLU A 331 3.43 25.71 -11.97
C GLU A 331 4.02 27.09 -11.63
N ASP A 332 4.86 27.68 -12.49
CA ASP A 332 5.44 29.00 -12.22
C ASP A 332 4.63 30.14 -12.81
N GLY A 333 3.65 30.57 -12.03
CA GLY A 333 2.95 31.83 -12.21
C GLY A 333 2.91 32.63 -10.90
N SER A 334 4.06 33.02 -10.33
CA SER A 334 4.11 34.19 -9.44
C SER A 334 5.50 34.82 -9.37
N GLU A 335 5.57 36.03 -9.93
CA GLU A 335 6.40 37.19 -9.60
C GLU A 335 7.74 36.99 -8.87
N ALA A 336 8.81 37.36 -9.60
CA ALA A 336 10.12 37.66 -9.05
C ALA A 336 10.03 38.81 -8.02
N SER A 337 10.45 38.55 -6.78
CA SER A 337 10.70 39.56 -5.76
C SER A 337 12.19 39.75 -5.57
N GLU A 338 12.63 41.01 -5.65
CA GLU A 338 14.01 41.46 -5.49
C GLU A 338 14.58 41.21 -4.08
N HIS A 339 15.89 41.00 -4.07
CA HIS A 339 16.85 40.79 -2.96
C HIS A 339 16.38 41.02 -1.50
N ARG A 340 16.50 39.95 -0.69
CA ARG A 340 16.85 40.00 0.74
C ARG A 340 17.74 38.81 1.10
N ASP A 341 18.82 39.08 1.82
CA ASP A 341 19.68 38.07 2.45
C ASP A 341 18.87 37.30 3.52
N ASP A 342 18.34 36.13 3.18
CA ASP A 342 17.57 35.26 4.09
C ASP A 342 18.22 33.87 4.18
N GLU A 343 18.80 33.52 5.34
CA GLU A 343 19.38 32.18 5.60
C GLU A 343 18.35 31.03 5.49
N ALA A 344 17.05 31.32 5.55
CA ALA A 344 15.96 30.37 5.31
C ALA A 344 15.81 29.99 3.82
N ALA A 345 16.33 30.79 2.89
CA ALA A 345 16.36 30.47 1.46
C ALA A 345 17.41 29.39 1.13
N ARG A 346 18.46 29.29 1.94
CA ARG A 346 19.66 28.47 1.67
C ARG A 346 19.38 26.96 1.45
N PRO A 347 18.53 26.26 2.24
CA PRO A 347 18.27 24.84 2.00
C PRO A 347 17.48 24.57 0.72
N ARG A 348 16.54 25.46 0.37
CA ARG A 348 15.73 25.34 -0.85
C ARG A 348 16.53 25.71 -2.09
N GLU A 349 17.36 26.74 -2.00
CA GLU A 349 18.34 27.11 -3.03
C GLU A 349 19.31 25.97 -3.32
N VAL A 350 19.85 25.31 -2.29
CA VAL A 350 20.71 24.13 -2.47
C VAL A 350 19.96 23.00 -3.16
N LEU A 351 18.71 22.76 -2.79
CA LEU A 351 17.87 21.74 -3.42
C LEU A 351 17.69 22.01 -4.92
N ASP A 352 17.24 23.22 -5.25
CA ASP A 352 16.90 23.61 -6.62
C ASP A 352 18.16 23.76 -7.49
N GLU A 353 19.26 24.30 -6.95
CA GLU A 353 20.53 24.46 -7.67
C GLU A 353 21.20 23.11 -7.94
N VAL A 354 21.27 22.21 -6.94
CA VAL A 354 21.84 20.85 -7.14
C VAL A 354 21.00 20.07 -8.14
N TYR A 355 19.67 20.12 -8.03
CA TYR A 355 18.78 19.45 -8.98
C TYR A 355 18.96 20.01 -10.40
N GLY A 356 18.91 21.33 -10.57
CA GLY A 356 19.04 22.00 -11.87
C GLY A 356 20.39 21.75 -12.55
N LEU A 357 21.50 21.82 -11.80
CA LEU A 357 22.84 21.53 -12.31
C LEU A 357 23.01 20.07 -12.72
N THR A 358 22.47 19.15 -11.92
CA THR A 358 22.50 17.71 -12.21
C THR A 358 21.71 17.41 -13.48
N LEU A 359 20.49 17.96 -13.60
CA LEU A 359 19.68 17.83 -14.81
C LEU A 359 20.42 18.38 -16.04
N ALA A 360 21.02 19.56 -15.90
CA ALA A 360 21.77 20.20 -16.99
C ALA A 360 23.04 19.42 -17.36
N TRP A 361 23.71 18.77 -16.41
CA TRP A 361 24.81 17.84 -16.68
C TRP A 361 24.33 16.63 -17.48
N MET A 362 23.30 15.94 -17.01
CA MET A 362 22.76 14.73 -17.65
C MET A 362 22.31 14.97 -19.09
N ARG A 363 21.76 16.16 -19.38
CA ARG A 363 21.35 16.56 -20.74
C ARG A 363 22.53 16.85 -21.67
N THR A 364 23.58 17.47 -21.16
CA THR A 364 24.64 18.05 -22.01
C THR A 364 25.94 17.25 -21.99
N GLY A 365 26.09 16.30 -21.07
CA GLY A 365 27.34 15.59 -20.81
C GLY A 365 28.46 16.49 -20.24
N VAL A 366 28.19 17.76 -19.95
CA VAL A 366 29.22 18.72 -19.51
C VAL A 366 29.59 18.45 -18.05
N ALA A 367 30.70 17.74 -17.83
CA ALA A 367 31.19 17.31 -16.52
C ALA A 367 31.31 18.45 -15.48
N ARG A 368 31.66 19.67 -15.92
CA ARG A 368 31.75 20.86 -15.05
C ARG A 368 30.46 21.15 -14.28
N LYS A 369 29.28 20.81 -14.85
CA LYS A 369 27.99 20.99 -14.18
C LYS A 369 27.80 20.00 -13.03
N ALA A 370 28.20 18.74 -13.23
CA ALA A 370 28.21 17.72 -12.19
C ALA A 370 29.16 18.10 -11.05
N GLU A 371 30.38 18.54 -11.39
CA GLU A 371 31.37 18.99 -10.41
C GLU A 371 30.91 20.20 -9.62
N ARG A 372 30.20 21.13 -10.27
CA ARG A 372 29.61 22.27 -9.58
C ARG A 372 28.54 21.84 -8.59
N ALA A 373 27.66 20.91 -8.97
CA ALA A 373 26.64 20.36 -8.07
C ALA A 373 27.27 19.62 -6.88
N ALA A 374 28.29 18.80 -7.14
CA ALA A 374 29.05 18.10 -6.10
C ALA A 374 29.76 19.08 -5.15
N ALA A 375 30.35 20.16 -5.68
CA ALA A 375 30.98 21.20 -4.85
C ALA A 375 29.98 21.89 -3.91
N ILE A 376 28.75 22.15 -4.37
CA ILE A 376 27.68 22.71 -3.51
C ILE A 376 27.37 21.75 -2.36
N LEU A 377 27.23 20.45 -2.64
CA LEU A 377 27.00 19.44 -1.60
C LEU A 377 28.18 19.36 -0.61
N ARG A 378 29.44 19.37 -1.09
CA ARG A 378 30.62 19.39 -0.20
C ARG A 378 30.62 20.61 0.73
N THR A 379 30.37 21.80 0.18
CA THR A 379 30.27 23.03 0.98
C THR A 379 29.10 22.98 1.97
N TRP A 380 27.97 22.40 1.56
CA TRP A 380 26.79 22.24 2.41
C TRP A 380 27.05 21.37 3.64
N PHE A 381 27.89 20.35 3.53
CA PHE A 381 28.29 19.49 4.65
C PHE A 381 29.45 20.08 5.48
N ALA A 382 30.31 20.91 4.89
CA ALA A 382 31.40 21.59 5.59
C ALA A 382 30.94 22.80 6.43
N ASP A 383 29.79 23.40 6.12
CA ASP A 383 29.25 24.53 6.89
C ASP A 383 28.51 24.04 8.15
N GLU A 384 29.23 24.06 9.29
CA GLU A 384 28.73 23.65 10.62
C GLU A 384 27.62 24.59 11.17
N ARG A 385 27.42 25.77 10.58
CA ARG A 385 26.47 26.79 11.05
C ARG A 385 25.07 26.56 10.46
N ALA A 386 24.35 25.55 10.97
CA ALA A 386 22.90 25.56 10.83
C ALA A 386 22.31 26.64 11.78
N PRO A 387 21.40 27.53 11.34
CA PRO A 387 21.05 28.73 12.11
C PRO A 387 20.19 28.42 13.34
N THR A 388 20.55 29.02 14.48
CA THR A 388 19.79 28.99 15.73
C THR A 388 18.79 30.16 15.87
N ASP A 389 18.50 30.94 14.81
CA ASP A 389 17.70 32.18 14.89
C ASP A 389 16.18 31.96 14.66
N PRO A 390 15.31 32.31 15.62
CA PRO A 390 13.85 32.19 15.49
C PRO A 390 13.28 33.33 14.61
N ARG A 391 13.08 33.06 13.32
CA ARG A 391 12.41 33.94 12.36
C ARG A 391 11.31 33.18 11.59
N PRO A 392 10.35 33.89 10.95
CA PRO A 392 9.12 33.27 10.47
C PRO A 392 9.36 32.16 9.45
N ASP A 393 8.43 31.21 9.50
CA ASP A 393 8.59 29.82 9.14
C ASP A 393 8.75 29.57 7.62
N PRO A 394 9.88 29.05 7.11
CA PRO A 394 9.92 28.56 5.74
C PRO A 394 9.09 27.27 5.65
N ALA A 395 8.17 27.23 4.67
CA ALA A 395 7.46 25.99 4.36
C ALA A 395 8.48 24.87 4.05
N PRO A 396 8.30 23.64 4.57
CA PRO A 396 9.16 22.53 4.21
C PRO A 396 9.20 22.36 2.69
N ALA A 397 10.32 21.88 2.16
CA ALA A 397 10.36 21.49 0.76
C ALA A 397 9.27 20.45 0.49
N GLY A 398 8.47 20.66 -0.56
CA GLY A 398 7.47 19.68 -0.95
C GLY A 398 8.11 18.32 -1.15
N THR A 399 7.43 17.24 -0.77
CA THR A 399 7.97 15.87 -0.85
C THR A 399 8.42 15.49 -2.26
N GLU A 400 7.79 16.05 -3.29
CA GLU A 400 8.23 15.92 -4.68
C GLU A 400 9.59 16.59 -4.95
N SER A 401 9.82 17.79 -4.42
CA SER A 401 11.14 18.46 -4.52
C SER A 401 12.22 17.64 -3.81
N ALA A 402 11.92 17.09 -2.63
CA ALA A 402 12.83 16.20 -1.91
C ALA A 402 13.13 14.91 -2.69
N ARG A 403 12.13 14.30 -3.34
CA ARG A 403 12.33 13.14 -4.25
C ARG A 403 13.26 13.48 -5.42
N ARG A 404 13.02 14.61 -6.08
CA ARG A 404 13.85 15.11 -7.20
C ARG A 404 15.30 15.34 -6.77
N PHE A 405 15.50 15.90 -5.59
CA PHE A 405 16.81 16.10 -5.00
C PHE A 405 17.53 14.78 -4.71
N ALA A 406 16.86 13.83 -4.05
CA ALA A 406 17.44 12.51 -3.78
C ALA A 406 17.88 11.81 -5.09
N ARG A 407 17.05 11.91 -6.14
CA ARG A 407 17.41 11.42 -7.47
C ARG A 407 18.67 12.10 -8.03
N ALA A 408 18.78 13.43 -7.91
CA ALA A 408 19.96 14.16 -8.36
C ALA A 408 21.24 13.74 -7.61
N VAL A 409 21.18 13.61 -6.29
CA VAL A 409 22.31 13.16 -5.48
C VAL A 409 22.75 11.75 -5.89
N TYR A 410 21.81 10.82 -6.06
CA TYR A 410 22.10 9.47 -6.54
C TYR A 410 22.78 9.49 -7.92
N ALA A 411 22.33 10.38 -8.82
CA ALA A 411 22.90 10.50 -10.15
C ALA A 411 24.33 11.04 -10.16
N LEU A 412 24.63 12.05 -9.33
CA LEU A 412 25.99 12.58 -9.16
C LEU A 412 26.96 11.50 -8.65
N ARG A 413 26.49 10.67 -7.71
CA ARG A 413 27.26 9.54 -7.19
C ARG A 413 27.49 8.47 -8.27
N ARG A 414 26.46 8.05 -8.98
CA ARG A 414 26.60 7.08 -10.10
C ARG A 414 27.49 7.60 -11.23
N GLY A 415 27.49 8.91 -11.47
CA GLY A 415 28.35 9.56 -12.45
C GLY A 415 29.80 9.76 -12.05
N GLY A 416 30.16 9.42 -10.80
CA GLY A 416 31.51 9.62 -10.27
C GLY A 416 31.86 11.06 -9.88
N ALA A 417 30.89 11.99 -9.90
CA ALA A 417 31.11 13.37 -9.45
C ALA A 417 31.18 13.48 -7.91
N LEU A 418 30.55 12.53 -7.20
CA LEU A 418 30.76 12.29 -5.77
C LEU A 418 31.66 11.06 -5.60
N SER A 419 32.75 11.23 -4.87
CA SER A 419 33.76 10.21 -4.61
C SER A 419 33.45 9.39 -3.35
N GLU A 420 34.14 8.25 -3.16
CA GLU A 420 34.09 7.49 -1.90
C GLU A 420 34.54 8.32 -0.69
N GLY A 421 35.45 9.29 -0.90
CA GLY A 421 35.85 10.25 0.13
C GLY A 421 34.71 11.18 0.54
N ASP A 422 33.91 11.64 -0.43
CA ASP A 422 32.70 12.44 -0.16
C ASP A 422 31.68 11.61 0.64
N GLU A 423 31.47 10.34 0.25
CA GLU A 423 30.59 9.41 0.99
C GLU A 423 31.05 9.23 2.45
N ALA A 424 32.36 9.07 2.68
CA ALA A 424 32.92 8.93 4.02
C ALA A 424 32.71 10.20 4.86
N THR A 425 32.95 11.38 4.29
CA THR A 425 32.69 12.67 4.96
C THR A 425 31.22 12.85 5.30
N PHE A 426 30.30 12.49 4.38
CA PHE A 426 28.86 12.59 4.62
C PHE A 426 28.40 11.63 5.72
N ARG A 427 28.95 10.41 5.79
CA ARG A 427 28.68 9.45 6.88
C ARG A 427 29.25 9.91 8.21
N GLU A 428 30.46 10.47 8.21
CA GLU A 428 31.10 10.99 9.42
C GLU A 428 30.29 12.14 10.02
N TRP A 429 29.80 13.06 9.17
CA TRP A 429 28.88 14.11 9.58
C TRP A 429 27.62 13.54 10.26
N LEU A 430 27.03 12.48 9.68
CA LEU A 430 25.86 11.82 10.25
C LEU A 430 26.18 11.22 11.63
N ASN A 431 27.28 10.46 11.74
CA ASN A 431 27.68 9.76 12.97
C ASN A 431 28.08 10.72 14.10
N HIS A 432 28.77 11.82 13.79
CA HIS A 432 29.16 12.84 14.78
C HIS A 432 27.93 13.54 15.40
N ARG A 433 26.79 13.57 14.69
CA ARG A 433 25.56 14.23 15.14
C ARG A 433 24.53 13.25 15.72
N THR A 434 24.50 11.99 15.29
CA THR A 434 23.62 10.93 15.87
C THR A 434 24.22 10.27 17.13
N GLY A 435 25.54 10.32 17.30
CA GLY A 435 26.26 9.75 18.44
C GLY A 435 26.40 10.67 19.66
N GLN A 436 25.97 11.93 19.57
CA GLN A 436 25.79 12.77 20.76
C GLN A 436 24.39 12.46 21.32
N PRO A 437 24.27 11.94 22.55
CA PRO A 437 22.99 12.06 23.24
C PRO A 437 22.64 13.55 23.24
N ALA A 438 21.35 13.88 23.19
CA ALA A 438 20.88 15.20 23.58
C ALA A 438 21.17 15.39 25.08
N GLU A 439 22.44 15.44 25.47
CA GLU A 439 22.89 15.64 26.82
C GLU A 439 22.69 17.11 27.15
N SER A 440 21.65 17.32 27.96
CA SER A 440 21.38 18.51 28.75
C SER A 440 21.00 19.79 28.01
N ASP A 441 19.83 19.78 27.37
CA ASP A 441 19.00 21.01 27.31
C ASP A 441 17.83 20.94 28.32
N THR A 442 18.02 20.20 29.41
CA THR A 442 17.16 20.24 30.60
C THR A 442 17.35 21.53 31.42
N ALA A 443 18.26 22.42 31.02
CA ALA A 443 18.52 23.68 31.71
C ALA A 443 17.78 24.90 31.13
N HIS A 444 17.21 24.83 29.92
CA HIS A 444 16.41 25.95 29.38
C HIS A 444 15.24 25.49 28.48
N PRO A 445 13.97 25.65 28.92
CA PRO A 445 12.78 25.22 28.18
C PRO A 445 12.43 26.12 26.96
N ALA A 446 13.41 26.77 26.31
CA ALA A 446 13.14 27.81 25.32
C ALA A 446 14.09 27.87 24.10
N ARG A 447 14.88 26.83 23.81
CA ARG A 447 15.55 26.71 22.50
C ARG A 447 14.81 25.71 21.62
N ALA A 448 13.65 26.12 21.14
CA ALA A 448 13.02 25.42 20.02
C ALA A 448 14.01 25.44 18.86
N VAL A 449 14.54 24.27 18.47
CA VAL A 449 15.24 24.11 17.19
C VAL A 449 14.35 24.74 16.13
N THR A 450 14.85 25.77 15.49
CA THR A 450 14.10 26.51 14.48
C THR A 450 13.70 25.54 13.39
N HIS A 451 12.48 25.66 12.86
CA HIS A 451 11.98 24.74 11.85
C HIS A 451 12.92 24.68 10.61
N ALA A 452 13.56 25.80 10.28
CA ALA A 452 14.60 25.90 9.25
C ALA A 452 15.84 25.02 9.51
N ALA A 453 16.36 25.00 10.75
CA ALA A 453 17.50 24.15 11.11
C ALA A 453 17.20 22.66 10.98
N ARG A 454 15.93 22.28 11.24
CA ARG A 454 15.47 20.90 11.09
C ARG A 454 15.25 20.50 9.63
N ILE A 455 14.74 21.39 8.77
CA ILE A 455 14.69 21.15 7.31
C ILE A 455 16.09 20.93 6.74
N ALA A 456 17.06 21.78 7.12
CA ALA A 456 18.44 21.63 6.67
C ALA A 456 19.05 20.29 7.13
N HIS A 457 18.73 19.86 8.34
CA HIS A 457 19.14 18.57 8.87
C HIS A 457 18.53 17.39 8.08
N ASP A 458 17.23 17.43 7.80
CA ASP A 458 16.53 16.39 7.03
C ASP A 458 17.06 16.29 5.59
N LEU A 459 17.32 17.42 4.93
CA LEU A 459 17.91 17.43 3.59
C LEU A 459 19.33 16.87 3.57
N ARG A 460 20.11 17.07 4.63
CA ARG A 460 21.43 16.42 4.78
C ARG A 460 21.29 14.91 4.98
N HIS A 461 20.37 14.45 5.83
CA HIS A 461 20.06 13.03 5.98
C HIS A 461 19.62 12.41 4.66
N LEU A 462 18.77 13.12 3.91
CA LEU A 462 18.30 12.71 2.60
C LEU A 462 19.44 12.62 1.59
N THR A 463 20.38 13.58 1.63
CA THR A 463 21.60 13.54 0.81
C THR A 463 22.43 12.31 1.12
N VAL A 464 22.69 12.02 2.40
CA VAL A 464 23.46 10.84 2.81
C VAL A 464 22.76 9.58 2.31
N ALA A 465 21.49 9.39 2.64
CA ALA A 465 20.73 8.20 2.25
C ALA A 465 20.71 7.99 0.72
N ALA A 466 20.45 9.06 -0.04
CA ALA A 466 20.46 9.01 -1.50
C ALA A 466 21.86 8.69 -2.07
N CYS A 467 22.92 9.30 -1.52
CA CYS A 467 24.30 9.06 -1.95
C CYS A 467 24.70 7.59 -1.73
N LEU A 468 24.29 7.00 -0.60
CA LEU A 468 24.53 5.60 -0.26
C LEU A 468 23.62 4.62 -1.03
N GLY A 469 22.63 5.12 -1.77
CA GLY A 469 21.60 4.29 -2.41
C GLY A 469 20.69 3.58 -1.40
N ASP A 470 20.54 4.14 -0.20
CA ASP A 470 19.62 3.68 0.85
C ASP A 470 18.19 4.15 0.54
N ALA A 471 17.49 3.39 -0.30
CA ALA A 471 16.11 3.67 -0.68
C ALA A 471 15.17 3.70 0.54
N ARG A 472 15.41 2.83 1.53
CA ARG A 472 14.59 2.77 2.74
C ARG A 472 14.71 4.04 3.56
N GLY A 473 15.94 4.47 3.85
CA GLY A 473 16.21 5.71 4.56
C GLY A 473 15.61 6.93 3.85
N VAL A 474 15.68 6.97 2.50
CA VAL A 474 15.04 8.04 1.72
C VAL A 474 13.51 8.04 1.90
N ILE A 475 12.86 6.88 1.82
CA ILE A 475 11.40 6.78 2.00
C ILE A 475 10.97 7.22 3.40
N ASP A 476 11.68 6.77 4.43
CA ASP A 476 11.36 7.14 5.82
C ASP A 476 11.52 8.65 6.06
N LEU A 477 12.52 9.28 5.44
CA LEU A 477 12.70 10.74 5.50
C LEU A 477 11.62 11.51 4.75
N LEU A 478 11.20 11.03 3.56
CA LEU A 478 10.11 11.62 2.80
C LEU A 478 8.78 11.54 3.55
N LYS A 479 8.50 10.39 4.16
CA LYS A 479 7.32 10.17 5.00
C LYS A 479 7.31 11.11 6.21
N ALA A 480 8.46 11.25 6.87
CA ALA A 480 8.61 12.19 7.99
C ALA A 480 8.45 13.66 7.56
N ASN A 481 8.90 14.02 6.35
CA ASN A 481 8.70 15.34 5.77
C ASN A 481 7.21 15.62 5.47
N ASP A 482 6.49 14.66 4.89
CA ASP A 482 5.04 14.77 4.66
C ASP A 482 4.27 14.96 5.97
N PHE A 483 4.62 14.21 7.02
CA PHE A 483 4.03 14.40 8.35
C PHE A 483 4.22 15.84 8.87
N ARG A 484 5.43 16.39 8.74
CA ARG A 484 5.70 17.77 9.17
C ARG A 484 4.91 18.80 8.34
N LEU A 485 4.88 18.64 7.01
CA LEU A 485 4.07 19.45 6.11
C LEU A 485 2.60 19.43 6.52
N TYR A 486 2.08 18.25 6.86
CA TYR A 486 0.72 18.08 7.34
C TYR A 486 0.46 18.86 8.63
N ARG A 487 1.33 18.76 9.65
CA ARG A 487 1.17 19.50 10.92
C ARG A 487 1.14 21.02 10.73
N LEU A 488 1.94 21.54 9.80
CA LEU A 488 2.06 22.99 9.58
C LEU A 488 0.89 23.56 8.78
N THR A 489 0.38 22.78 7.81
CA THR A 489 -0.58 23.28 6.82
C THR A 489 -2.00 22.74 7.01
N GLY A 490 -2.18 21.71 7.85
CA GLY A 490 -3.46 21.01 8.04
C GLY A 490 -3.95 20.29 6.77
N ARG A 491 -3.07 20.05 5.80
CA ARG A 491 -3.37 19.36 4.54
C ARG A 491 -2.30 18.33 4.23
N ASP A 492 -2.71 17.19 3.68
CA ASP A 492 -1.76 16.29 3.04
C ASP A 492 -1.07 17.08 1.92
N GLY A 493 0.26 17.12 1.94
CA GLY A 493 1.08 17.89 1.00
C GLY A 493 0.94 17.48 -0.47
N GLY A 494 0.10 16.48 -0.77
CA GLY A 494 -0.32 16.09 -2.11
C GLY A 494 -1.83 16.20 -2.25
N ARG A 495 -2.28 16.94 -3.27
CA ARG A 495 -3.70 17.06 -3.65
C ARG A 495 -4.31 15.66 -3.85
N ARG A 496 -5.51 15.47 -3.30
CA ARG A 496 -6.38 14.27 -3.38
C ARG A 496 -6.48 13.66 -4.78
#